data_AF-A0A964X1B9-F1
#
_entry.id   AF-A0A964X1B9-F1
#
_cell.length_a   1.000
_cell.length_b   1.000
_cell.length_c   1.000
_cell.angle_alpha   90.00
_cell.angle_beta   90.00
_cell.angle_gamma   90.00
#
_symmetry.space_group_name_H-M   'P 1'
#
loop_
_entity.id
_entity.type
_entity.pdbx_description
1 polymer ?
#
loop_
_entity_poly.entity_id
_entity_poly.type
_entity_poly.pdbx_seq_one_letter_code
_entity_poly.pdbx_strand_id
1 'polypeptide(L)'
;MENVLGTIGWTLLIILAVVGLLAGWIAGRVAGGRNMPLYLVVGVLAAVLAPFVLGALGLTALVGGALIGIILLSLVFAVIVLIVVRAIAR
;
A
#
# COMPACT_ATOMS: atom_id res chain seq x y z
N MET A 1 4.32 -25.54 -15.59
CA MET A 1 4.41 -24.06 -15.45
C MET A 1 3.35 -23.53 -14.49
N GLU A 2 2.16 -24.13 -14.43
CA GLU A 2 1.06 -23.76 -13.52
C GLU A 2 1.47 -23.67 -12.04
N ASN A 3 2.16 -24.69 -11.49
CA ASN A 3 2.61 -24.67 -10.09
C ASN A 3 3.62 -23.56 -9.76
N VAL A 4 4.45 -23.15 -10.74
CA VAL A 4 5.46 -22.09 -10.56
C VAL A 4 4.76 -20.73 -10.51
N LEU A 5 3.85 -20.47 -11.45
CA LEU A 5 3.06 -19.24 -11.48
C LEU A 5 2.14 -19.13 -10.26
N GLY A 6 1.52 -20.24 -9.84
CA GLY A 6 0.72 -20.30 -8.62
C GLY A 6 1.52 -19.92 -7.38
N THR A 7 2.71 -20.51 -7.19
CA THR A 7 3.60 -20.20 -6.06
C THR A 7 4.03 -18.73 -6.04
N ILE A 8 4.40 -18.17 -7.20
CA ILE A 8 4.77 -16.76 -7.31
C ILE A 8 3.58 -15.86 -6.98
N GLY A 9 2.40 -16.15 -7.52
CA GLY A 9 1.18 -15.39 -7.23
C GLY A 9 0.87 -15.34 -5.73
N TRP A 10 0.87 -16.50 -5.06
CA TRP A 10 0.66 -16.57 -3.60
C TRP A 10 1.74 -15.81 -2.82
N THR A 11 3.01 -15.95 -3.21
CA THR A 11 4.12 -15.25 -2.56
C THR A 11 3.94 -13.74 -2.64
N LEU A 12 3.61 -13.22 -3.83
CA LEU A 12 3.37 -11.79 -4.04
C LEU A 12 2.17 -11.29 -3.24
N LEU A 13 1.08 -12.04 -3.18
CA LEU A 13 -0.10 -11.68 -2.37
C LEU A 13 0.21 -11.64 -0.87
N ILE A 14 0.99 -12.60 -0.37
CA ILE A 14 1.41 -12.63 1.04
C ILE A 14 2.30 -11.42 1.35
N ILE A 15 3.28 -11.12 0.50
CA ILE A 15 4.15 -9.95 0.65
C ILE A 15 3.31 -8.68 0.66
N LEU A 16 2.37 -8.54 -0.26
CA LEU A 16 1.49 -7.38 -0.37
C LEU A 16 0.62 -7.20 0.89
N ALA A 17 0.05 -8.29 1.39
CA ALA A 17 -0.71 -8.29 2.64
C ALA A 17 0.16 -7.89 3.83
N VAL A 18 1.37 -8.43 3.96
CA VAL A 18 2.30 -8.09 5.05
C VAL A 18 2.70 -6.62 4.98
N VAL A 19 3.05 -6.11 3.79
CA VAL A 19 3.40 -4.69 3.59
C VAL A 19 2.22 -3.78 3.95
N GLY A 20 1.00 -4.13 3.51
CA GLY A 20 -0.20 -3.39 3.86
C GLY A 20 -0.50 -3.38 5.36
N LEU A 21 -0.32 -4.51 6.04
CA LEU A 21 -0.45 -4.60 7.50
C LEU A 21 0.60 -3.76 8.21
N LEU A 22 1.86 -3.77 7.77
CA LEU A 22 2.92 -2.94 8.35
C LEU A 22 2.61 -1.45 8.16
N ALA A 23 2.20 -1.04 6.96
CA ALA A 23 1.82 0.34 6.67
C ALA A 23 0.63 0.80 7.53
N GLY A 24 -0.42 -0.02 7.63
CA GLY A 24 -1.57 0.22 8.49
C GLY A 24 -1.18 0.29 9.96
N TRP A 25 -0.28 -0.58 10.42
CA TRP A 25 0.21 -0.59 11.79
C TRP A 25 0.98 0.69 12.14
N ILE A 26 1.85 1.17 11.25
CA ILE A 26 2.56 2.44 11.41
C ILE A 26 1.56 3.60 11.46
N ALA A 27 0.60 3.64 10.53
CA ALA A 27 -0.41 4.70 10.49
C ALA A 27 -1.27 4.73 11.76
N GLY A 28 -1.69 3.56 12.27
CA GLY A 28 -2.46 3.45 13.51
C GLY A 28 -1.68 3.91 14.74
N ARG A 29 -0.38 3.60 14.80
CA ARG A 29 0.54 4.08 15.84
C ARG A 29 0.69 5.60 15.81
N VAL A 30 0.89 6.18 14.63
CA VAL A 30 1.03 7.64 14.44
C VAL A 30 -0.27 8.38 14.76
N ALA A 31 -1.43 7.78 14.48
CA ALA A 31 -2.73 8.39 14.72
C ALA A 31 -3.29 8.20 16.15
N GLY A 32 -2.49 7.72 17.09
CA GLY A 32 -2.89 7.60 18.51
C GLY A 32 -3.62 6.30 18.88
N GLY A 33 -3.62 5.29 18.02
CA GLY A 33 -3.93 3.90 18.36
C GLY A 33 -5.39 3.53 18.64
N ARG A 34 -6.33 4.48 18.65
CA ARG A 34 -7.72 4.26 19.10
C ARG A 34 -8.50 3.22 18.28
N ASN A 35 -8.24 3.12 16.98
CA ASN A 35 -8.95 2.22 16.06
C ASN A 35 -8.00 1.33 15.22
N MET A 36 -7.00 0.71 15.86
CA MET A 36 -5.96 -0.09 15.18
C MET A 36 -6.48 -1.06 14.10
N PRO A 37 -7.59 -1.80 14.28
CA PRO A 37 -8.09 -2.72 13.26
C PRO A 37 -8.49 -2.02 11.94
N LEU A 38 -9.07 -0.81 12.01
CA LEU A 38 -9.42 -0.03 10.83
C LEU A 38 -8.18 0.37 10.04
N TYR A 39 -7.11 0.79 10.73
CA TYR A 39 -5.85 1.14 10.08
C TYR A 39 -5.20 -0.06 9.38
N LEU A 40 -5.27 -1.26 9.97
CA LEU A 40 -4.76 -2.48 9.36
C LEU A 40 -5.53 -2.84 8.08
N VAL A 41 -6.86 -2.80 8.13
CA VAL A 41 -7.71 -3.10 6.96
C VAL A 41 -7.45 -2.10 5.84
N VAL A 42 -7.44 -0.80 6.16
CA VAL A 42 -7.16 0.23 5.15
C VAL A 42 -5.73 0.12 4.61
N GLY A 43 -4.76 -0.25 5.44
CA GLY A 43 -3.38 -0.50 5.01
C GLY A 43 -3.28 -1.62 3.97
N VAL A 44 -3.96 -2.74 4.20
CA VAL A 44 -4.05 -3.85 3.24
C VAL A 44 -4.76 -3.42 1.95
N LEU A 45 -5.92 -2.75 2.07
CA LEU A 45 -6.66 -2.26 0.91
C LEU A 45 -5.82 -1.26 0.08
N ALA A 46 -5.12 -0.34 0.74
CA ALA A 46 -4.25 0.61 0.07
C ALA A 46 -3.09 -0.07 -0.64
N ALA A 47 -2.45 -1.07 -0.02
CA ALA A 47 -1.38 -1.84 -0.66
C ALA A 47 -1.88 -2.58 -1.91
N VAL A 48 -3.06 -3.20 -1.83
CA VAL A 48 -3.69 -3.88 -2.97
C VAL A 48 -4.06 -2.90 -4.08
N LEU A 49 -4.59 -1.73 -3.74
CA LEU A 49 -5.02 -0.72 -4.70
C LEU A 49 -3.87 0.08 -5.31
N ALA A 50 -2.74 0.20 -4.61
CA ALA A 50 -1.56 0.95 -5.06
C ALA A 50 -1.14 0.64 -6.50
N PRO A 51 -0.86 -0.62 -6.91
CA PRO A 51 -0.45 -0.92 -8.28
C PRO A 51 -1.50 -0.52 -9.32
N PHE A 52 -2.79 -0.61 -9.02
CA PHE A 52 -3.87 -0.22 -9.93
C PHE A 52 -3.97 1.29 -10.07
N VAL A 53 -3.87 2.04 -8.95
CA VAL A 53 -3.87 3.50 -8.96
C VAL A 53 -2.65 4.01 -9.74
N LEU A 54 -1.47 3.46 -9.47
CA LEU A 54 -0.25 3.82 -10.18
C LEU A 54 -0.31 3.49 -11.68
N GLY A 55 -0.92 2.34 -12.02
CA GLY A 55 -1.20 1.95 -13.40
C GLY A 55 -2.16 2.90 -14.11
N ALA A 56 -3.27 3.26 -13.46
CA ALA A 56 -4.27 4.17 -14.01
C ALA A 56 -3.72 5.59 -14.22
N LEU A 57 -2.81 6.04 -13.37
CA LEU A 57 -2.12 7.33 -13.50
C LEU A 57 -0.98 7.31 -14.53
N GLY A 58 -0.65 6.15 -15.12
CA GLY A 58 0.47 6.02 -16.05
C GLY A 58 1.85 6.17 -15.41
N LEU A 59 1.96 6.04 -14.09
CA LEU A 59 3.18 6.30 -13.32
C LEU A 59 4.05 5.05 -13.10
N THR A 60 3.66 3.90 -13.65
CA THR A 60 4.40 2.64 -13.49
C THR A 60 5.82 2.70 -14.04
N ALA A 61 6.02 3.40 -15.17
CA ALA A 61 7.36 3.62 -15.74
C ALA A 61 8.26 4.50 -14.86
N LEU A 62 7.67 5.48 -14.15
CA LEU A 62 8.40 6.34 -13.23
C LEU A 62 8.92 5.56 -12.02
N VAL A 63 8.11 4.64 -11.50
CA VAL A 63 8.47 3.75 -10.38
C VAL A 63 9.47 2.67 -10.82
N GLY A 64 9.41 2.22 -12.07
CA GLY A 64 10.31 1.18 -12.58
C GLY A 64 11.73 1.66 -12.91
N GLY A 65 11.94 2.97 -13.14
CA GLY A 65 13.18 3.47 -13.76
C GLY A 65 14.04 4.42 -12.91
N ALA A 66 13.47 5.19 -11.99
CA ALA A 66 14.20 6.26 -11.29
C ALA A 66 13.96 6.26 -9.77
N LEU A 67 15.03 6.10 -8.98
CA LEU A 67 15.01 6.15 -7.51
C LEU A 67 14.28 7.39 -6.96
N ILE A 68 14.54 8.56 -7.55
CA ILE A 68 13.89 9.82 -7.16
C ILE A 68 12.38 9.76 -7.43
N GLY A 69 11.97 9.20 -8.57
CA GLY A 69 10.56 9.01 -8.93
C GLY A 69 9.83 8.09 -7.94
N ILE A 70 10.49 7.00 -7.53
CA ILE A 70 9.97 6.07 -6.52
C ILE A 70 9.73 6.80 -5.20
N ILE A 71 10.71 7.57 -4.70
CA ILE A 71 10.60 8.27 -3.42
C ILE A 71 9.47 9.29 -3.45
N LEU A 72 9.45 10.17 -4.46
CA LEU A 72 8.45 11.23 -4.58
C LEU A 72 7.03 10.65 -4.68
N LEU A 73 6.86 9.61 -5.52
CA LEU A 73 5.54 9.00 -5.69
C LEU A 73 5.09 8.24 -4.45
N SER A 74 6.01 7.55 -3.78
CA SER A 74 5.72 6.85 -2.52
C SER A 74 5.26 7.82 -1.43
N LEU A 75 5.86 9.02 -1.36
CA LEU A 75 5.44 10.07 -0.44
C LEU A 75 4.03 10.57 -0.75
N VAL A 76 3.73 10.86 -2.02
CA VAL A 76 2.39 11.31 -2.43
C VAL A 76 1.34 10.24 -2.09
N PHE A 77 1.60 9.00 -2.44
CA PHE A 77 0.69 7.89 -2.13
C PHE A 77 0.49 7.71 -0.62
N ALA A 78 1.56 7.79 0.18
CA ALA A 78 1.47 7.71 1.64
C ALA A 78 0.60 8.82 2.25
N VAL A 79 0.72 10.05 1.74
CA VAL A 79 -0.14 11.18 2.15
C VAL A 79 -1.59 10.92 1.81
N ILE A 80 -1.89 10.41 0.60
CA ILE A 80 -3.25 10.06 0.18
C ILE A 80 -3.86 9.03 1.13
N VAL A 81 -3.12 7.96 1.45
CA VAL A 81 -3.58 6.92 2.39
C VAL A 81 -3.88 7.51 3.77
N LEU A 82 -2.99 8.36 4.29
CA LEU A 82 -3.21 9.05 5.57
C LEU A 82 -4.47 9.92 5.57
N ILE A 83 -4.71 10.67 4.49
CA ILE A 83 -5.91 11.50 4.34
C ILE A 83 -7.18 10.61 4.36
N VAL A 84 -7.18 9.54 3.57
CA VAL A 84 -8.32 8.59 3.50
C VAL A 84 -8.61 8.00 4.86
N VAL A 85 -7.58 7.49 5.55
CA VAL A 85 -7.76 6.90 6.87
C VAL A 85 -8.27 7.93 7.88
N ARG A 86 -7.72 9.15 7.87
CA ARG A 86 -8.16 10.22 8.77
C ARG A 86 -9.58 10.70 8.47
N ALA A 87 -10.05 10.60 7.23
CA ALA A 87 -11.43 10.91 6.88
C ALA A 87 -12.41 9.83 7.40
N ILE A 88 -12.01 8.55 7.37
CA ILE A 88 -12.83 7.42 7.84
C ILE A 88 -12.81 7.31 9.38
N ALA A 89 -11.69 7.65 10.02
CA ALA A 89 -11.50 7.50 11.47
C ALA A 89 -11.99 8.70 12.31
N ARG A 90 -12.60 9.72 11.69
CA ARG A 90 -13.32 10.81 12.38
C ARG A 90 -14.67 10.32 12.87
#